data_AF-W1WW84-F1
#
_entry.id   AF-W1WW84-F1
#
_cell.length_a   1.000
_cell.length_b   1.000
_cell.length_c   1.000
_cell.angle_alpha   90.00
_cell.angle_beta   90.00
_cell.angle_gamma   90.00
#
_symmetry.space_group_name_H-M   'P 1'
#
loop_
_entity.id
_entity.type
_entity.pdbx_description
1 polymer ?
#
loop_
_entity_poly.entity_id
_entity_poly.type
_entity_poly.pdbx_seq_one_letter_code
_entity_poly.pdbx_strand_id
1 'polypeptide(L)'
;LTGYEIKWRDYNNATADHIGITVGTKGQSGNAGIAIGTGADSKNRIAGALNGVNTSGADNTSVTNAIAIGTGAKANRDNSVALGGGSTTDKAGTKQTGYTLPTGVTATWSGGNSTLEGDIVSFGAEGFERQLKNVAPGEVSATSTDAINGSQLAAIADQIALKYVSINSTDVPNKDNTGAKANNSIAIG
;
A
#
# COMPACT_ATOMS: atom_id res chain seq x y z
N LEU A 1 13.01 -5.24 13.72
CA LEU A 1 11.89 -5.57 14.64
C LEU A 1 12.42 -5.69 16.07
N THR A 2 12.44 -4.59 16.83
CA THR A 2 12.67 -4.68 18.27
C THR A 2 11.38 -5.17 18.90
N GLY A 3 11.32 -6.47 19.23
CA GLY A 3 10.23 -7.01 20.03
C GLY A 3 10.11 -6.19 21.31
N TYR A 4 8.87 -5.93 21.72
CA TYR A 4 8.63 -5.28 23.00
C TYR A 4 8.99 -6.27 24.13
N GLU A 5 9.96 -5.92 24.97
CA GLU A 5 10.37 -6.77 26.09
C GLU A 5 9.32 -6.68 27.21
N ILE A 6 8.67 -7.80 27.53
CA ILE A 6 7.71 -7.87 28.64
C ILE A 6 8.48 -8.26 29.91
N LYS A 7 8.91 -7.28 30.70
CA LYS A 7 9.49 -7.52 32.04
C LYS A 7 8.39 -7.49 33.10
N TRP A 8 8.59 -8.23 34.19
CA TRP A 8 7.67 -8.38 35.35
C TRP A 8 7.20 -7.08 36.04
N ARG A 9 7.64 -5.90 35.58
CA ARG A 9 7.30 -4.56 36.13
C ARG A 9 6.67 -3.61 35.10
N ASP A 10 6.37 -4.08 33.89
CA ASP A 10 5.89 -3.26 32.77
C ASP A 10 4.37 -3.21 32.60
N TYR A 11 3.61 -3.44 33.67
CA TYR A 11 2.14 -3.31 33.70
C TYR A 11 1.69 -1.84 33.74
N ASN A 12 2.24 -0.96 32.90
CA ASN A 12 1.65 0.38 32.79
C ASN A 12 0.25 0.25 32.20
N ASN A 13 -0.67 1.03 32.77
CA ASN A 13 -2.06 1.03 32.34
C ASN A 13 -2.17 1.43 30.87
N ALA A 14 -3.10 0.79 30.18
CA ALA A 14 -3.62 1.26 28.92
C ALA A 14 -4.21 2.67 29.09
N THR A 15 -4.01 3.56 28.11
CA THR A 15 -4.67 4.87 28.10
C THR A 15 -5.47 5.05 26.81
N ALA A 16 -6.67 5.58 26.92
CA ALA A 16 -7.47 5.98 25.78
C ALA A 16 -7.90 7.44 25.95
N ASP A 17 -7.81 8.22 24.87
CA ASP A 17 -8.43 9.54 24.80
C ASP A 17 -9.91 9.40 24.37
N HIS A 18 -10.58 10.48 23.93
CA HIS A 18 -12.03 10.44 23.72
C HIS A 18 -12.45 9.35 22.74
N ILE A 19 -13.37 8.47 23.18
CA ILE A 19 -13.96 7.39 22.37
C ILE A 19 -12.90 6.39 21.86
N GLY A 20 -11.67 6.45 22.38
CA GLY A 20 -10.61 5.51 22.03
C GLY A 20 -10.82 4.13 22.66
N ILE A 21 -10.36 3.09 21.98
CA ILE A 21 -10.34 1.71 22.49
C ILE A 21 -8.89 1.28 22.63
N THR A 22 -8.49 0.90 23.84
CA THR A 22 -7.18 0.32 24.10
C THR A 22 -7.29 -1.04 24.77
N VAL A 23 -6.57 -2.02 24.22
CA VAL A 23 -6.45 -3.39 24.76
C VAL A 23 -4.98 -3.79 24.82
N GLY A 24 -4.47 -4.07 26.02
CA GLY A 24 -3.09 -4.50 26.26
C GLY A 24 -2.27 -3.51 27.09
N THR A 25 -1.23 -4.01 27.76
CA THR A 25 -0.38 -3.20 28.65
C THR A 25 0.39 -2.14 27.86
N LYS A 26 0.53 -0.93 28.40
CA LYS A 26 1.17 0.23 27.73
C LYS A 26 0.54 0.64 26.39
N GLY A 27 -0.62 0.11 26.03
CA GLY A 27 -1.35 0.56 24.85
C GLY A 27 -1.81 2.00 25.02
N GLN A 28 -1.83 2.76 23.92
CA GLN A 28 -2.27 4.16 23.93
C GLN A 28 -3.12 4.42 22.67
N SER A 29 -4.41 4.69 22.82
CA SER A 29 -5.27 5.13 21.71
C SER A 29 -5.61 6.61 21.81
N GLY A 30 -5.49 7.33 20.69
CA GLY A 30 -5.92 8.71 20.57
C GLY A 30 -7.44 8.86 20.40
N ASN A 31 -7.86 9.98 19.82
CA ASN A 31 -9.26 10.35 19.68
C ASN A 31 -9.94 9.45 18.63
N ALA A 32 -11.00 8.73 19.02
CA ALA A 32 -11.64 7.70 18.18
C ALA A 32 -10.64 6.67 17.60
N GLY A 33 -9.50 6.48 18.26
CA GLY A 33 -8.45 5.56 17.84
C GLY A 33 -8.62 4.17 18.44
N ILE A 34 -7.97 3.17 17.83
CA ILE A 34 -7.89 1.81 18.34
C ILE A 34 -6.41 1.45 18.55
N ALA A 35 -6.08 0.93 19.72
CA ALA A 35 -4.75 0.40 20.04
C ALA A 35 -4.88 -1.00 20.68
N ILE A 36 -4.48 -2.04 19.95
CA ILE A 36 -4.57 -3.44 20.41
C ILE A 36 -3.19 -4.06 20.41
N GLY A 37 -2.73 -4.52 21.57
CA GLY A 37 -1.43 -5.14 21.77
C GLY A 37 -0.56 -4.36 22.75
N THR A 38 0.45 -5.04 23.29
CA THR A 38 1.36 -4.42 24.25
C THR A 38 2.17 -3.32 23.59
N GLY A 39 2.10 -2.10 24.13
CA GLY A 39 2.78 -0.93 23.57
C GLY A 39 2.28 -0.48 22.19
N ALA A 40 1.09 -0.92 21.76
CA ALA A 40 0.44 -0.39 20.56
C ALA A 40 0.12 1.10 20.77
N ASP A 41 0.35 1.93 19.76
CA ASP A 41 0.24 3.38 19.85
C ASP A 41 -0.53 3.93 18.65
N SER A 42 -1.73 4.46 18.89
CA SER A 42 -2.50 5.26 17.95
C SER A 42 -2.84 6.62 18.55
N LYS A 43 -2.01 7.11 19.48
CA LYS A 43 -2.19 8.36 20.22
C LYS A 43 -1.14 9.39 19.84
N ASN A 44 0.14 9.00 19.79
CA ASN A 44 1.23 9.94 19.64
C ASN A 44 1.42 10.34 18.18
N ARG A 45 1.22 11.63 17.90
CA ARG A 45 1.39 12.20 16.56
C ARG A 45 2.87 12.48 16.28
N ILE A 46 3.32 12.16 15.07
CA ILE A 46 4.65 12.59 14.60
C ILE A 46 4.69 14.10 14.44
N ALA A 47 5.79 14.73 14.89
CA ALA A 47 6.00 16.15 14.70
C ALA A 47 5.93 16.53 13.21
N GLY A 48 5.14 17.56 12.90
CA GLY A 48 4.93 18.04 11.53
C GLY A 48 3.92 17.23 10.69
N ALA A 49 3.32 16.16 11.23
CA ALA A 49 2.16 15.54 10.60
C ALA A 49 0.96 16.49 10.66
N LEU A 50 0.09 16.43 9.64
CA LEU A 50 -1.10 17.26 9.56
C LEU A 50 -2.00 17.06 10.78
N ASN A 51 -2.43 18.15 11.42
CA ASN A 51 -3.48 18.09 12.43
C ASN A 51 -4.83 17.89 11.73
N GLY A 52 -5.51 16.79 12.04
CA GLY A 52 -6.84 16.50 11.54
C GLY A 52 -7.86 17.54 11.98
N VAL A 53 -8.89 17.72 11.15
CA VAL A 53 -10.02 18.60 11.47
C VAL A 53 -10.82 17.96 12.59
N ASN A 54 -10.74 18.52 13.79
CA ASN A 54 -11.58 18.12 14.90
C ASN A 54 -12.99 18.73 14.71
N THR A 55 -14.03 17.89 14.70
CA THR A 55 -15.42 18.34 14.61
C THR A 55 -15.93 19.02 15.89
N SER A 56 -15.19 18.95 17.00
CA SER A 56 -15.62 19.48 18.31
C SER A 56 -14.93 20.76 18.79
N GLY A 57 -14.00 21.34 18.01
CA GLY A 57 -13.31 22.59 18.39
C GLY A 57 -12.36 22.50 19.59
N ALA A 58 -12.11 21.29 20.13
CA ALA A 58 -11.11 21.07 21.18
C ALA A 58 -9.69 20.90 20.60
N ASP A 59 -8.67 21.31 21.35
CA ASP A 59 -7.27 21.07 21.02
C ASP A 59 -7.01 19.56 20.88
N ASN A 60 -6.75 19.12 19.66
CA ASN A 60 -6.57 17.71 19.32
C ASN A 60 -5.09 17.36 19.21
N THR A 61 -4.42 17.26 20.35
CA THR A 61 -2.99 16.96 20.41
C THR A 61 -2.66 15.51 20.07
N SER A 62 -3.63 14.60 20.18
CA SER A 62 -3.52 13.18 19.86
C SER A 62 -3.94 12.85 18.44
N VAL A 63 -3.40 11.76 17.89
CA VAL A 63 -3.83 11.19 16.60
C VAL A 63 -5.32 10.83 16.64
N THR A 64 -6.02 11.03 15.53
CA THR A 64 -7.46 10.80 15.38
C THR A 64 -7.77 9.71 14.35
N ASN A 65 -8.76 8.87 14.63
CA ASN A 65 -9.23 7.80 13.73
C ASN A 65 -8.13 6.81 13.30
N ALA A 66 -7.06 6.66 14.08
CA ALA A 66 -5.97 5.76 13.76
C ALA A 66 -6.13 4.39 14.43
N ILE A 67 -5.63 3.36 13.76
CA ILE A 67 -5.74 1.97 14.23
C ILE A 67 -4.34 1.37 14.29
N ALA A 68 -3.89 1.01 15.50
CA ALA A 68 -2.65 0.28 15.72
C ALA A 68 -2.99 -1.11 16.30
N ILE A 69 -2.71 -2.17 15.55
CA ILE A 69 -2.99 -3.56 15.96
C ILE A 69 -1.70 -4.38 15.88
N GLY A 70 -1.25 -4.85 17.03
CA GLY A 70 -0.05 -5.66 17.22
C GLY A 70 0.88 -5.06 18.27
N THR A 71 1.68 -5.92 18.90
CA THR A 71 2.69 -5.50 19.89
C THR A 71 3.65 -4.47 19.28
N GLY A 72 3.71 -3.27 19.87
CA GLY A 72 4.55 -2.17 19.39
C GLY A 72 4.16 -1.58 18.04
N ALA A 73 2.96 -1.87 17.50
CA ALA A 73 2.45 -1.22 16.29
C ALA A 73 2.20 0.28 16.56
N LYS A 74 2.49 1.15 15.59
CA LYS A 74 2.39 2.60 15.73
C LYS A 74 1.67 3.25 14.55
N ALA A 75 0.46 3.75 14.79
CA ALA A 75 -0.33 4.51 13.84
C ALA A 75 -0.29 6.00 14.22
N ASN A 76 0.75 6.71 13.75
CA ASN A 76 1.15 8.04 14.24
C ASN A 76 0.64 9.21 13.38
N ARG A 77 -0.35 8.94 12.51
CA ARG A 77 -0.99 9.89 11.60
C ARG A 77 -2.50 9.70 11.66
N ASP A 78 -3.25 10.78 11.48
CA ASP A 78 -4.71 10.71 11.49
C ASP A 78 -5.22 9.79 10.36
N ASN A 79 -6.31 9.06 10.59
CA ASN A 79 -6.89 8.04 9.68
C ASN A 79 -6.00 6.83 9.34
N SER A 80 -4.77 6.76 9.86
CA SER A 80 -3.82 5.73 9.45
C SER A 80 -4.01 4.39 10.17
N VAL A 81 -3.64 3.30 9.50
CA VAL A 81 -3.69 1.95 10.07
C VAL A 81 -2.30 1.33 10.08
N ALA A 82 -1.83 0.89 11.24
CA ALA A 82 -0.64 0.06 11.40
C ALA A 82 -1.06 -1.36 11.84
N LEU A 83 -0.85 -2.35 10.97
CA LEU A 83 -1.30 -3.73 11.17
C LEU A 83 -0.12 -4.70 11.29
N GLY A 84 -0.06 -5.40 12.41
CA GLY A 84 1.02 -6.33 12.77
C GLY A 84 2.02 -5.74 13.75
N GLY A 85 2.67 -6.60 14.54
CA GLY A 85 3.64 -6.16 15.56
C GLY A 85 4.80 -5.37 14.95
N GLY A 86 5.12 -4.21 15.53
CA GLY A 86 6.16 -3.30 15.06
C GLY A 86 5.89 -2.61 13.72
N SER A 87 4.68 -2.69 13.15
CA SER A 87 4.30 -1.89 11.99
C SER A 87 4.20 -0.40 12.35
N THR A 88 4.53 0.48 11.40
CA THR A 88 4.52 1.93 11.62
C THR A 88 3.90 2.67 10.44
N THR A 89 3.20 3.78 10.70
CA THR A 89 2.74 4.75 9.67
C THR A 89 3.62 6.01 9.65
N ASP A 90 4.87 5.89 10.07
CA ASP A 90 5.81 7.01 10.18
C ASP A 90 6.05 7.68 8.82
N LYS A 91 6.10 6.88 7.75
CA LYS A 91 6.12 7.37 6.36
C LYS A 91 4.72 7.80 5.93
N ALA A 92 4.61 9.03 5.44
CA ALA A 92 3.38 9.57 4.89
C ALA A 92 2.95 8.80 3.64
N GLY A 93 1.64 8.64 3.47
CA GLY A 93 1.03 8.33 2.19
C GLY A 93 1.33 9.41 1.17
N THR A 94 1.36 9.01 -0.10
CA THR A 94 1.60 9.90 -1.24
C THR A 94 0.42 9.85 -2.19
N LYS A 95 0.02 11.00 -2.73
CA LYS A 95 -0.96 11.04 -3.82
C LYS A 95 -0.34 10.44 -5.08
N GLN A 96 -0.82 9.27 -5.48
CA GLN A 96 -0.39 8.58 -6.69
C GLN A 96 -1.49 8.66 -7.76
N THR A 97 -1.34 9.57 -8.72
CA THR A 97 -2.34 9.81 -9.79
C THR A 97 -1.84 9.41 -11.18
N GLY A 98 -0.56 9.06 -11.29
CA GLY A 98 0.04 8.64 -12.55
C GLY A 98 1.54 8.38 -12.43
N TYR A 99 2.15 7.99 -13.54
CA TYR A 99 3.60 7.87 -13.71
C TYR A 99 3.98 8.20 -15.15
N THR A 100 4.98 9.07 -15.34
CA THR A 100 5.54 9.36 -16.66
C THR A 100 6.75 8.47 -16.88
N LEU A 101 6.67 7.62 -17.90
CA LEU A 101 7.78 6.76 -18.32
C LEU A 101 8.93 7.61 -18.89
N PRO A 102 10.18 7.12 -18.86
CA PRO A 102 11.31 7.77 -19.53
C PRO A 102 11.11 8.01 -21.03
N THR A 103 10.17 7.29 -21.66
CA THR A 103 9.78 7.47 -23.07
C THR A 103 8.84 8.65 -23.31
N GLY A 104 8.37 9.33 -22.25
CA GLY A 104 7.42 10.44 -22.30
C GLY A 104 5.94 10.05 -22.22
N VAL A 105 5.62 8.75 -22.25
CA VAL A 105 4.24 8.27 -22.07
C VAL A 105 3.82 8.42 -20.61
N THR A 106 2.68 9.05 -20.37
CA THR A 106 2.11 9.18 -19.01
C THR A 106 0.99 8.17 -18.81
N ALA A 107 1.15 7.29 -17.83
CA ALA A 107 0.08 6.45 -17.32
C ALA A 107 -0.64 7.19 -16.19
N THR A 108 -1.97 7.07 -16.14
CA THR A 108 -2.82 7.71 -15.11
C THR A 108 -3.55 6.66 -14.29
N TRP A 109 -3.71 6.92 -13.00
CA TRP A 109 -4.32 5.99 -12.05
C TRP A 109 -5.66 6.52 -11.53
N SER A 110 -6.61 5.61 -11.27
CA SER A 110 -7.86 5.91 -10.58
C SER A 110 -7.65 5.96 -9.05
N GLY A 111 -8.51 6.68 -8.33
CA GLY A 111 -8.58 6.63 -6.86
C GLY A 111 -7.53 7.42 -6.06
N GLY A 112 -6.45 7.92 -6.67
CA GLY A 112 -5.36 8.58 -5.95
C GLY A 112 -5.56 10.04 -5.55
N ASN A 113 -6.50 10.77 -6.18
CA ASN A 113 -6.60 12.24 -6.09
C ASN A 113 -7.00 12.77 -4.69
N SER A 114 -7.83 12.00 -3.97
CA SER A 114 -8.49 12.44 -2.74
C SER A 114 -7.85 11.87 -1.47
N THR A 115 -6.62 11.35 -1.55
CA THR A 115 -5.91 10.78 -0.41
C THR A 115 -5.15 11.84 0.39
N LEU A 116 -5.07 11.66 1.71
CA LEU A 116 -4.23 12.42 2.64
C LEU A 116 -3.00 11.61 3.04
N GLU A 117 -2.03 12.27 3.69
CA GLU A 117 -0.81 11.62 4.19
C GLU A 117 -1.07 10.45 5.15
N GLY A 118 -2.21 10.47 5.84
CA GLY A 118 -2.60 9.45 6.80
C GLY A 118 -3.47 8.34 6.22
N ASP A 119 -3.96 8.46 4.98
CA ASP A 119 -4.86 7.49 4.37
C ASP A 119 -4.09 6.27 3.85
N ILE A 120 -3.48 5.53 4.78
CA ILE A 120 -2.61 4.39 4.51
C ILE A 120 -2.88 3.23 5.47
N VAL A 121 -2.72 2.01 4.95
CA VAL A 121 -2.60 0.80 5.75
C VAL A 121 -1.16 0.30 5.63
N SER A 122 -0.40 0.42 6.71
CA SER A 122 0.95 -0.10 6.81
C SER A 122 0.95 -1.50 7.40
N PHE A 123 1.46 -2.46 6.64
CA PHE A 123 1.64 -3.84 7.07
C PHE A 123 3.03 -4.10 7.66
N GLY A 124 3.85 -3.08 7.89
CA GLY A 124 5.23 -3.27 8.36
C GLY A 124 5.93 -1.96 8.67
N ALA A 125 7.25 -1.99 8.57
CA ALA A 125 8.12 -0.81 8.66
C ALA A 125 9.18 -0.89 7.56
N GLU A 126 9.87 0.21 7.27
CA GLU A 126 10.96 0.24 6.29
C GLU A 126 12.03 -0.82 6.61
N GLY A 127 12.37 -1.64 5.63
CA GLY A 127 13.29 -2.77 5.76
C GLY A 127 12.71 -3.99 6.48
N PHE A 128 11.44 -3.93 6.90
CA PHE A 128 10.70 -5.00 7.56
C PHE A 128 9.29 -5.11 6.96
N GLU A 129 9.21 -5.13 5.64
CA GLU A 129 7.97 -5.27 4.88
C GLU A 129 7.38 -6.68 5.04
N ARG A 130 6.07 -6.80 4.79
CA ARG A 130 5.34 -8.08 4.82
C ARG A 130 4.75 -8.39 3.47
N GLN A 131 4.65 -9.68 3.16
CA GLN A 131 3.91 -10.14 2.00
C GLN A 131 2.41 -10.16 2.32
N LEU A 132 1.60 -9.60 1.42
CA LEU A 132 0.15 -9.81 1.44
C LEU A 132 -0.18 -11.08 0.65
N LYS A 133 -0.73 -12.09 1.32
CA LYS A 133 -0.99 -13.43 0.76
C LYS A 133 -2.49 -13.66 0.59
N ASN A 134 -2.82 -14.63 -0.29
CA ASN A 134 -4.19 -15.06 -0.57
C ASN A 134 -5.08 -13.93 -1.12
N VAL A 135 -4.49 -13.05 -1.93
CA VAL A 135 -5.20 -11.99 -2.64
C VAL A 135 -5.78 -12.59 -3.92
N ALA A 136 -7.11 -12.63 -4.02
CA ALA A 136 -7.78 -12.98 -5.27
C ALA A 136 -7.42 -11.96 -6.38
N PRO A 137 -7.45 -12.33 -7.67
CA PRO A 137 -7.21 -11.38 -8.75
C PRO A 137 -8.19 -10.20 -8.68
N GLY A 138 -7.67 -8.97 -8.69
CA GLY A 138 -8.47 -7.76 -8.74
C GLY A 138 -9.02 -7.46 -10.14
N GLU A 139 -10.01 -6.58 -10.25
CA GLU A 139 -10.49 -6.11 -11.55
C GLU A 139 -9.36 -5.43 -12.35
N VAL A 140 -9.24 -5.74 -13.64
CA VAL A 140 -8.30 -5.08 -14.57
C VAL A 140 -9.09 -4.15 -15.50
N SER A 141 -9.21 -2.88 -15.10
CA SER A 141 -9.87 -1.83 -15.88
C SER A 141 -9.26 -0.46 -15.56
N ALA A 142 -9.58 0.55 -16.38
CA ALA A 142 -9.07 1.92 -16.20
C ALA A 142 -9.55 2.59 -14.90
N THR A 143 -10.62 2.10 -14.30
CA THR A 143 -11.23 2.67 -13.09
C THR A 143 -11.01 1.85 -11.82
N SER A 144 -10.45 0.63 -11.96
CA SER A 144 -10.24 -0.30 -10.85
C SER A 144 -9.36 0.30 -9.74
N THR A 145 -9.74 -0.01 -8.49
CA THR A 145 -8.96 0.29 -7.28
C THR A 145 -8.62 -0.98 -6.49
N ASP A 146 -8.77 -2.15 -7.13
CA ASP A 146 -8.50 -3.44 -6.49
C ASP A 146 -7.00 -3.73 -6.43
N ALA A 147 -6.59 -4.49 -5.42
CA ALA A 147 -5.24 -5.02 -5.37
C ALA A 147 -5.02 -6.05 -6.49
N ILE A 148 -3.92 -5.89 -7.23
CA ILE A 148 -3.47 -6.85 -8.24
C ILE A 148 -2.61 -7.93 -7.57
N ASN A 149 -2.79 -9.19 -7.96
CA ASN A 149 -1.95 -10.29 -7.48
C ASN A 149 -0.89 -10.73 -8.52
N GLY A 150 0.02 -11.61 -8.11
CA GLY A 150 1.13 -12.05 -8.95
C GLY A 150 0.73 -12.79 -10.23
N SER A 151 -0.43 -13.46 -10.27
CA SER A 151 -0.88 -14.19 -11.47
C SER A 151 -1.27 -13.26 -12.62
N GLN A 152 -1.80 -12.08 -12.30
CA GLN A 152 -2.16 -11.06 -13.28
C GLN A 152 -0.89 -10.42 -13.89
N LEU A 153 0.14 -10.17 -13.07
CA LEU A 153 1.42 -9.69 -13.57
C LEU A 153 2.13 -10.74 -14.44
N ALA A 154 2.04 -12.03 -14.06
CA ALA A 154 2.60 -13.12 -14.86
C ALA A 154 1.96 -13.21 -16.25
N ALA A 155 0.63 -13.09 -16.36
CA ALA A 155 -0.07 -13.11 -17.65
C ALA A 155 0.41 -12.01 -18.62
N ILE A 156 0.72 -10.81 -18.10
CA ILE A 156 1.27 -9.71 -18.91
C ILE A 156 2.74 -9.98 -19.28
N ALA A 157 3.56 -10.48 -18.34
CA ALA A 157 4.95 -10.80 -18.59
C ALA A 157 5.11 -11.87 -19.69
N ASP A 158 4.26 -12.90 -19.68
CA ASP A 158 4.22 -13.95 -20.70
C ASP A 158 3.86 -13.39 -22.09
N GLN A 159 2.97 -12.38 -22.15
CA GLN A 159 2.62 -11.71 -23.41
C GLN A 159 3.78 -10.86 -23.97
N ILE A 160 4.55 -10.21 -23.10
CA ILE A 160 5.70 -9.35 -23.50
C ILE A 160 6.92 -10.19 -23.89
N ALA A 161 7.05 -11.43 -23.40
CA ALA A 161 8.18 -12.31 -23.67
C ALA A 161 8.27 -12.85 -25.12
N LEU A 162 7.32 -12.50 -25.99
CA LEU A 162 7.36 -12.85 -27.42
C LEU A 162 8.51 -12.11 -28.12
N LYS A 163 9.62 -12.81 -28.33
CA LYS A 163 10.84 -12.29 -29.01
C LYS A 163 10.76 -12.29 -30.54
N TYR A 164 9.78 -12.99 -31.12
CA TYR A 164 9.66 -13.17 -32.56
C TYR A 164 8.35 -12.58 -33.07
N VAL A 165 8.45 -11.73 -34.09
CA VAL A 165 7.30 -11.26 -34.85
C VAL A 165 6.98 -12.34 -35.89
N SER A 166 5.83 -12.99 -35.75
CA SER A 166 5.25 -13.86 -36.77
C SER A 166 3.83 -13.39 -37.03
N ILE A 167 3.61 -12.73 -38.16
CA ILE A 167 2.27 -12.34 -38.62
C ILE A 167 1.72 -13.51 -39.44
N ASN A 168 0.77 -14.24 -38.88
CA ASN A 168 0.13 -15.35 -39.57
C ASN A 168 -0.84 -14.78 -40.62
N SER A 169 -0.58 -15.00 -41.91
CA SER A 169 -1.48 -14.62 -43.00
C SER A 169 -2.32 -15.83 -43.44
N THR A 170 -3.61 -15.61 -43.68
CA THR A 170 -4.48 -16.60 -44.33
C THR A 170 -4.45 -16.49 -45.86
N ASP A 171 -3.77 -15.47 -46.42
CA ASP A 171 -3.60 -15.31 -47.85
C ASP A 171 -2.57 -16.32 -48.39
N VAL A 172 -2.99 -17.10 -49.39
CA VAL A 172 -2.18 -18.18 -49.99
C VAL A 172 -0.76 -17.74 -50.38
N PRO A 173 -0.52 -16.54 -50.93
CA PRO A 173 0.84 -16.09 -51.28
C PRO A 173 1.75 -15.77 -50.09
N ASN A 174 1.19 -15.51 -48.90
CA ASN A 174 1.92 -14.97 -47.74
C ASN A 174 1.84 -15.87 -46.49
N LYS A 175 1.11 -16.99 -46.58
CA LYS A 175 0.94 -17.95 -45.48
C LYS A 175 2.26 -18.48 -44.90
N ASP A 176 3.26 -18.68 -45.75
CA ASP A 176 4.57 -19.23 -45.36
C ASP A 176 5.64 -18.14 -45.14
N ASN A 177 5.26 -16.85 -45.19
CA ASN A 177 6.15 -15.68 -45.07
C ASN A 177 7.44 -15.77 -45.91
N THR A 178 7.35 -16.29 -47.15
CA THR A 178 8.52 -16.51 -48.02
C THR A 178 8.93 -15.27 -48.84
N GLY A 179 8.39 -14.09 -48.52
CA GLY A 179 8.60 -12.85 -49.28
C GLY A 179 10.04 -12.34 -49.27
N ALA A 180 10.82 -12.69 -48.24
CA ALA A 180 12.22 -12.29 -48.10
C ALA A 180 13.15 -13.29 -48.79
N LYS A 181 13.37 -13.09 -50.09
CA LYS A 181 14.24 -13.96 -50.92
C LYS A 181 15.61 -13.38 -51.24
N ALA A 182 15.89 -12.15 -50.83
CA ALA A 182 17.16 -11.46 -51.08
C ALA A 182 18.05 -11.42 -49.82
N ASN A 183 19.36 -11.21 -50.01
CA ASN A 183 20.29 -11.00 -48.90
C ASN A 183 19.84 -9.78 -48.06
N ASN A 184 19.88 -9.92 -46.75
CA ASN A 184 19.49 -8.89 -45.78
C ASN A 184 18.02 -8.44 -45.88
N SER A 185 17.14 -9.25 -46.45
CA SER A 185 15.71 -8.93 -46.50
C SER A 185 14.97 -9.45 -45.26
N ILE A 186 14.02 -8.65 -44.78
CA ILE A 186 13.04 -9.02 -43.76
C ILE A 186 11.66 -9.01 -44.42
N ALA A 187 10.92 -10.12 -44.32
CA ALA A 187 9.52 -10.18 -44.74
C ALA A 187 8.67 -10.15 -43.49
N ILE A 188 7.88 -9.08 -43.38
CA ILE A 188 6.85 -8.91 -42.39
C ILE A 188 5.57 -8.92 -43.20
N GLY A 189 4.82 -10.01 -43.08
CA GLY A 189 3.64 -10.29 -43.89
C GLY A 189 2.60 -9.19 -43.85
#